data_AF-A0AAU9WXQ3-F1
#
_entry.id   AF-A0AAU9WXQ3-F1
#
_cell.length_a   1.000
_cell.length_b   1.000
_cell.length_c   1.000
_cell.angle_alpha   90.00
_cell.angle_beta   90.00
_cell.angle_gamma   90.00
#
_symmetry.space_group_name_H-M   'P 1'
#
loop_
_entity.id
_entity.type
_entity.pdbx_description
1 polymer ?
#
loop_
_entity_poly.entity_id
_entity_poly.type
_entity_poly.pdbx_seq_one_letter_code
_entity_poly.pdbx_strand_id
1 'polypeptide(L)'
;LLLSAVNIFFSLTAFFGNSLIFVALHKISSIHAPSKLLYRCLATTDLLVGLVSQPLVATLWMSVVHEQWRLSRWFGRIIISSCLLISITSYAKIFRALRRHQAQIQDHVQHQPSQLNAPNMGQYRKAVYSALWVQLALLACYVPVSVEAIVMAHRQANLSHLVVALGIANTIVNLNSTLNPFLYCWKISEVRQAVKQTIRQALCCPWT
;
A
#
# COMPACT_ATOMS: atom_id res chain seq x y z
N LEU A 1 5.55 -9.87 5.11
CA LEU A 1 5.17 -11.19 5.67
C LEU A 1 6.14 -11.64 6.78
N LEU A 2 7.41 -11.94 6.49
CA LEU A 2 8.38 -12.39 7.50
C LEU A 2 8.49 -11.42 8.71
N LEU A 3 8.68 -10.12 8.44
CA LEU A 3 8.76 -9.08 9.49
C LEU A 3 7.48 -8.98 10.34
N SER A 4 6.31 -9.17 9.73
CA SER A 4 5.02 -9.14 10.42
C SER A 4 4.85 -10.37 11.31
N ALA A 5 5.20 -11.56 10.83
CA ALA A 5 5.16 -12.79 11.63
C ALA A 5 6.09 -12.72 12.85
N VAL A 6 7.31 -12.19 12.65
CA VAL A 6 8.28 -11.97 13.73
C VAL A 6 7.75 -10.98 14.78
N ASN A 7 7.11 -9.88 14.34
CA ASN A 7 6.52 -8.90 15.24
C ASN A 7 5.31 -9.43 16.03
N ILE A 8 4.48 -10.26 15.39
CA ILE A 8 3.37 -10.95 16.08
C ILE A 8 3.93 -11.86 17.18
N PHE A 9 4.96 -12.65 16.87
CA PHE A 9 5.58 -13.55 17.83
C PHE A 9 6.17 -12.82 19.05
N PHE A 10 6.97 -11.77 18.82
CA PHE A 10 7.54 -10.99 19.92
C PHE A 10 6.48 -10.28 20.76
N SER A 11 5.44 -9.75 20.13
CA SER A 11 4.41 -9.04 20.87
C SER A 11 3.52 -9.97 21.71
N LEU A 12 3.19 -11.17 21.21
CA LEU A 12 2.52 -12.19 22.01
C LEU A 12 3.36 -12.56 23.24
N THR A 13 4.66 -12.78 23.04
CA THR A 13 5.59 -13.12 24.13
C THR A 13 5.70 -11.99 25.15
N ALA A 14 5.81 -10.73 24.71
CA ALA A 14 5.83 -9.56 25.58
C ALA A 14 4.51 -9.41 26.36
N PHE A 15 3.36 -9.60 25.70
CA PHE A 15 2.05 -9.48 26.33
C PHE A 15 1.84 -10.51 27.44
N PHE A 16 2.10 -11.79 27.15
CA PHE A 16 1.98 -12.85 28.15
C PHE A 16 3.01 -12.70 29.28
N GLY A 17 4.26 -12.33 28.95
CA GLY A 17 5.32 -12.10 29.93
C GLY A 17 4.99 -10.98 30.91
N ASN A 18 4.57 -9.81 30.40
CA ASN A 18 4.24 -8.66 31.23
C ASN A 18 2.95 -8.86 32.04
N SER A 19 1.95 -9.55 31.48
CA SER A 19 0.73 -9.93 32.20
C SER A 19 1.03 -10.88 33.37
N LEU A 20 1.90 -11.87 33.16
CA LEU A 20 2.32 -12.82 34.18
C LEU A 20 3.05 -12.11 35.34
N ILE A 21 3.91 -11.14 35.05
CA ILE A 21 4.59 -10.33 36.08
C ILE A 21 3.58 -9.50 36.86
N PHE A 22 2.64 -8.84 36.18
CA PHE A 22 1.63 -8.03 36.85
C PHE A 22 0.82 -8.86 37.86
N VAL A 23 0.42 -10.08 37.47
CA VAL A 23 -0.29 -11.04 38.34
C VAL A 23 0.62 -11.53 39.48
N ALA A 24 1.88 -11.89 39.19
CA ALA A 24 2.83 -12.34 40.20
C ALA A 24 3.10 -11.25 41.25
N LEU A 25 3.31 -10.00 40.82
CA LEU A 25 3.48 -8.85 41.71
C LEU A 25 2.21 -8.52 42.51
N HIS A 26 1.03 -8.86 41.99
CA HIS A 26 -0.22 -8.73 42.76
C HIS A 26 -0.29 -9.70 43.93
N LYS A 27 0.24 -10.92 43.79
CA LYS A 27 0.25 -11.95 44.85
C LYS A 27 1.33 -11.74 45.93
N ILE A 28 2.39 -10.99 45.65
CA ILE A 28 3.49 -10.77 46.61
C ILE A 28 3.23 -9.52 47.47
N SER A 29 2.95 -9.69 48.76
CA SER A 29 2.75 -8.56 49.70
C SER A 29 4.05 -7.99 50.31
N SER A 30 5.19 -8.68 50.19
CA SER A 30 6.40 -8.41 50.99
C SER A 30 7.49 -7.55 50.33
N ILE A 31 7.33 -7.11 49.09
CA ILE A 31 8.35 -6.31 48.38
C ILE A 31 8.23 -4.83 48.77
N HIS A 32 9.37 -4.15 48.98
CA HIS A 32 9.46 -2.71 49.26
C HIS A 32 8.46 -1.90 48.41
N ALA A 33 7.59 -1.13 49.07
CA ALA A 33 6.49 -0.38 48.44
C ALA A 33 6.88 0.45 47.19
N PRO A 34 8.02 1.18 47.14
CA PRO A 34 8.37 2.00 45.98
C PRO A 34 8.80 1.17 44.75
N SER A 35 9.49 0.04 44.92
CA SER A 35 9.93 -0.80 43.80
C SER A 35 8.77 -1.59 43.19
N LYS A 36 7.81 -2.03 44.02
CA LYS A 36 6.59 -2.72 43.57
C LYS A 36 5.73 -1.86 42.63
N LEU A 37 5.59 -0.57 42.94
CA LEU A 37 4.86 0.36 42.09
C LEU A 37 5.59 0.57 40.75
N LEU A 38 6.91 0.75 40.79
CA LEU A 38 7.74 0.92 39.60
C LEU A 38 7.61 -0.24 38.61
N TYR A 39 7.67 -1.48 39.08
CA TYR A 39 7.53 -2.65 38.22
C TYR A 39 6.13 -2.83 37.65
N ARG A 40 5.09 -2.49 38.42
CA ARG A 40 3.71 -2.47 37.93
C ARG A 40 3.51 -1.40 36.86
N CYS A 41 4.04 -0.20 37.08
CA CYS A 41 3.99 0.88 36.10
C CYS A 41 4.74 0.47 34.83
N LEU A 42 5.91 -0.16 34.94
CA LEU A 42 6.65 -0.62 33.76
C LEU A 42 5.87 -1.69 32.98
N ALA A 43 5.39 -2.74 33.65
CA ALA A 43 4.62 -3.81 32.99
C ALA A 43 3.32 -3.28 32.36
N THR A 44 2.65 -2.32 33.00
CA THR A 44 1.43 -1.68 32.47
C THR A 44 1.75 -0.82 31.24
N THR A 45 2.86 -0.08 31.29
CA THR A 45 3.31 0.76 30.17
C THR A 45 3.71 -0.11 28.97
N ASP A 46 4.44 -1.19 29.20
CA ASP A 46 4.82 -2.15 28.15
C ASP A 46 3.59 -2.81 27.49
N LEU A 47 2.57 -3.18 28.29
CA LEU A 47 1.30 -3.72 27.78
C LEU A 47 0.52 -2.70 26.94
N LEU A 48 0.47 -1.45 27.41
CA LEU A 48 -0.23 -0.37 26.70
C LEU A 48 0.47 -0.01 25.39
N VAL A 49 1.81 0.01 25.38
CA VAL A 49 2.62 0.24 24.18
C VAL A 49 2.34 -0.85 23.15
N GLY A 50 2.32 -2.13 23.54
CA GLY A 50 1.98 -3.23 22.62
C GLY A 50 0.56 -3.14 22.07
N LEU A 51 -0.43 -2.85 22.92
CA LEU A 51 -1.84 -2.74 22.53
C LEU A 51 -2.10 -1.60 21.53
N VAL A 52 -1.36 -0.49 21.63
CA VAL A 52 -1.52 0.68 20.76
C VAL A 52 -0.65 0.55 19.50
N SER A 53 0.59 0.05 19.60
CA SER A 53 1.52 0.00 18.48
C SER A 53 1.15 -1.06 17.44
N GLN A 54 0.64 -2.22 17.87
CA GLN A 54 0.26 -3.31 16.97
C GLN A 54 -0.86 -2.95 15.97
N PRO A 55 -2.03 -2.43 16.39
CA PRO A 55 -3.10 -2.06 15.47
C PRO A 55 -2.72 -0.87 14.59
N LEU A 56 -1.90 0.06 15.09
CA LEU A 56 -1.42 1.20 14.30
C LEU A 56 -0.54 0.74 13.13
N VAL A 57 0.43 -0.16 13.39
CA VAL A 57 1.27 -0.73 12.34
C VAL A 57 0.43 -1.56 11.35
N ALA A 58 -0.53 -2.36 11.83
CA ALA A 58 -1.39 -3.16 10.96
C ALA A 58 -2.27 -2.30 10.03
N THR A 59 -2.83 -1.20 10.55
CA THR A 59 -3.67 -0.26 9.78
C THR A 59 -2.86 0.43 8.69
N LEU A 60 -1.63 0.86 9.01
CA LEU A 60 -0.72 1.47 8.03
C LEU A 60 -0.29 0.47 6.94
N TRP A 61 -0.03 -0.79 7.30
CA TRP A 61 0.25 -1.86 6.33
C TRP A 61 -0.93 -2.12 5.39
N MET A 62 -2.15 -2.19 5.92
CA MET A 62 -3.36 -2.37 5.12
C MET A 62 -3.62 -1.19 4.17
N SER A 63 -3.34 0.04 4.64
CA SER A 63 -3.43 1.25 3.82
C SER A 63 -2.43 1.26 2.66
N VAL A 64 -1.24 0.67 2.84
CA VAL A 64 -0.25 0.53 1.77
C VAL A 64 -0.65 -0.56 0.75
N VAL A 65 -1.33 -1.62 1.21
CA VAL A 65 -1.69 -2.79 0.38
C VAL A 65 -2.97 -2.61 -0.44
N HIS A 66 -3.97 -1.85 0.02
CA HIS A 66 -5.30 -1.71 -0.63
C HIS A 66 -5.34 -0.76 -1.84
N GLU A 67 -4.27 -0.75 -2.58
CA GLU A 67 -3.87 0.27 -3.54
C GLU A 67 -4.58 0.07 -4.91
N GLN A 68 -5.68 0.80 -5.20
CA GLN A 68 -6.46 0.71 -6.46
C GLN A 68 -5.82 1.41 -7.69
N TRP A 69 -4.57 1.85 -7.61
CA TRP A 69 -3.78 2.50 -8.69
C TRP A 69 -3.49 1.60 -9.90
N ARG A 70 -3.61 0.27 -9.75
CA ARG A 70 -3.42 -0.67 -10.87
C ARG A 70 -4.46 -0.43 -11.95
N LEU A 71 -5.74 -0.31 -11.57
CA LEU A 71 -6.84 -0.14 -12.51
C LEU A 71 -6.72 1.15 -13.31
N SER A 72 -6.42 2.27 -12.63
CA SER A 72 -6.22 3.57 -13.29
C SER A 72 -5.11 3.53 -14.36
N ARG A 73 -3.96 2.90 -14.06
CA ARG A 73 -2.87 2.72 -15.04
C ARG A 73 -3.25 1.79 -16.20
N TRP A 74 -4.03 0.74 -15.94
CA TRP A 74 -4.53 -0.14 -16.99
C TRP A 74 -5.49 0.60 -17.93
N PHE A 75 -6.42 1.38 -17.37
CA PHE A 75 -7.34 2.19 -18.17
C PHE A 75 -6.60 3.22 -19.03
N GLY A 76 -5.62 3.95 -18.47
CA GLY A 76 -4.80 4.89 -19.24
C GLY A 76 -4.07 4.22 -20.42
N ARG A 77 -3.50 3.03 -20.21
CA ARG A 77 -2.84 2.25 -21.28
C ARG A 77 -3.80 1.80 -22.39
N ILE A 78 -4.98 1.32 -22.00
CA ILE A 78 -6.02 0.88 -22.96
C ILE A 78 -6.49 2.07 -23.80
N ILE A 79 -6.74 3.22 -23.17
CA ILE A 79 -7.20 4.43 -23.84
C ILE A 79 -6.15 4.92 -24.86
N ILE A 80 -4.87 5.01 -24.49
CA ILE A 80 -3.79 5.40 -25.41
C ILE A 80 -3.71 4.45 -26.62
N SER A 81 -3.74 3.14 -26.36
CA SER A 81 -3.72 2.14 -27.44
C SER A 81 -4.90 2.30 -28.39
N SER A 82 -6.12 2.47 -27.87
CA SER A 82 -7.30 2.70 -28.71
C SER A 82 -7.22 4.00 -29.51
N CYS A 83 -6.70 5.08 -28.94
CA CYS A 83 -6.52 6.35 -29.65
C CYS A 83 -5.55 6.22 -30.82
N LEU A 84 -4.44 5.50 -30.63
CA LEU A 84 -3.48 5.22 -31.71
C LEU A 84 -4.12 4.38 -32.82
N LEU A 85 -4.88 3.35 -32.47
CA LEU A 85 -5.60 2.52 -33.45
C LEU A 85 -6.65 3.31 -34.24
N ILE A 86 -7.40 4.19 -33.58
CA ILE A 86 -8.37 5.09 -34.23
C ILE A 86 -7.64 6.06 -35.17
N SER A 87 -6.50 6.61 -34.75
CA SER A 87 -5.68 7.49 -35.58
C SER A 87 -5.17 6.76 -36.84
N ILE A 88 -4.57 5.58 -36.67
CA ILE A 88 -4.04 4.76 -37.76
C ILE A 88 -5.16 4.39 -38.76
N THR A 89 -6.32 3.96 -38.27
CA THR A 89 -7.44 3.60 -39.15
C THR A 89 -8.03 4.80 -39.89
N SER A 90 -8.09 5.97 -39.24
CA SER A 90 -8.50 7.23 -39.86
C SER A 90 -7.53 7.63 -40.98
N TYR A 91 -6.22 7.68 -40.70
CA TYR A 91 -5.20 7.98 -41.70
C TYR A 91 -5.18 6.97 -42.84
N ALA A 92 -5.30 5.68 -42.54
CA ALA A 92 -5.33 4.63 -43.55
C ALA A 92 -6.54 4.80 -44.48
N LYS A 93 -7.72 5.15 -43.96
CA LYS A 93 -8.91 5.42 -44.76
C LYS A 93 -8.74 6.65 -45.64
N ILE A 94 -8.15 7.72 -45.12
CA ILE A 94 -7.89 8.95 -45.87
C ILE A 94 -6.88 8.71 -46.99
N PHE A 95 -5.79 8.01 -46.69
CA PHE A 95 -4.78 7.68 -47.67
C PHE A 95 -5.33 6.78 -48.79
N ARG A 96 -6.19 5.81 -48.43
CA ARG A 96 -6.89 4.97 -49.43
C ARG A 96 -7.89 5.78 -50.26
N ALA A 97 -8.66 6.68 -49.66
CA ALA A 97 -9.61 7.54 -50.37
C ALA A 97 -8.89 8.49 -51.34
N LEU A 98 -7.75 9.06 -50.92
CA LEU A 98 -6.91 9.90 -51.77
C LEU A 98 -6.39 9.12 -52.99
N ARG A 99 -5.88 7.90 -52.79
CA ARG A 99 -5.42 7.05 -53.89
C ARG A 99 -6.54 6.65 -54.84
N ARG A 100 -7.76 6.40 -54.33
CA ARG A 100 -8.93 6.12 -55.17
C ARG A 100 -9.32 7.32 -56.02
N HIS A 101 -9.33 8.52 -55.44
CA HIS A 101 -9.63 9.74 -56.19
C HIS A 101 -8.58 10.01 -57.27
N GLN A 102 -7.29 9.82 -56.99
CA GLN A 102 -6.25 9.94 -58.02
C GLN A 102 -6.46 8.94 -59.17
N ALA A 103 -6.81 7.68 -58.86
CA ALA A 103 -7.12 6.68 -59.89
C ALA A 103 -8.39 7.02 -60.71
N GLN A 104 -9.42 7.56 -60.07
CA GLN A 104 -10.67 7.95 -60.75
C GLN A 104 -10.51 9.20 -61.63
N ILE A 105 -9.69 10.17 -61.22
CA ILE A 105 -9.41 11.35 -62.03
C ILE A 105 -8.65 10.96 -63.30
N GLN A 106 -7.71 10.01 -63.21
CA GLN A 106 -7.01 9.50 -64.38
C GLN A 106 -7.96 8.86 -65.42
N ASP A 107 -9.01 8.18 -64.94
CA ASP A 107 -10.00 7.49 -65.78
C ASP A 107 -11.08 8.45 -66.34
N HIS A 108 -11.51 9.43 -65.54
CA HIS A 108 -12.55 10.40 -65.91
C HIS A 108 -12.08 11.53 -66.84
N VAL A 109 -10.78 11.80 -66.93
CA VAL A 109 -10.23 12.76 -67.91
C VAL A 109 -10.54 12.34 -69.36
N GLN A 110 -11.00 11.10 -69.58
CA GLN A 110 -11.40 10.65 -70.90
C GLN A 110 -12.86 11.02 -71.31
N HIS A 111 -13.88 11.10 -70.43
CA HIS A 111 -15.29 11.05 -70.93
C HIS A 111 -16.42 12.03 -70.47
N GLN A 112 -16.50 12.71 -69.32
CA GLN A 112 -17.56 13.75 -69.12
C GLN A 112 -17.47 14.53 -67.77
N PRO A 113 -17.77 15.85 -67.70
CA PRO A 113 -17.82 16.55 -66.41
C PRO A 113 -19.22 17.11 -66.10
N SER A 114 -20.08 16.30 -65.50
CA SER A 114 -21.18 16.79 -64.65
C SER A 114 -20.98 16.27 -63.22
N GLN A 115 -20.73 17.23 -62.31
CA GLN A 115 -20.95 17.14 -60.86
C GLN A 115 -20.47 15.85 -60.17
N LEU A 116 -19.15 15.61 -60.16
CA LEU A 116 -18.61 14.76 -59.10
C LEU A 116 -18.56 15.64 -57.84
N ASN A 117 -19.42 15.35 -56.86
CA ASN A 117 -19.26 15.81 -55.48
C ASN A 117 -17.89 15.32 -54.99
N ALA A 118 -16.83 16.01 -55.38
CA ALA A 118 -15.50 15.80 -54.83
C ALA A 118 -15.68 16.09 -53.35
N PRO A 119 -15.60 15.09 -52.46
CA PRO A 119 -15.73 15.37 -51.05
C PRO A 119 -14.59 16.32 -50.72
N ASN A 120 -14.98 17.54 -50.39
CA ASN A 120 -14.13 18.70 -50.50
C ASN A 120 -12.88 18.43 -49.65
N MET A 121 -11.68 18.39 -50.22
CA MET A 121 -10.43 18.01 -49.52
C MET A 121 -10.26 18.78 -48.19
N GLY A 122 -10.83 19.99 -48.13
CA GLY A 122 -10.93 20.81 -46.93
C GLY A 122 -11.75 20.18 -45.78
N GLN A 123 -12.80 19.43 -46.06
CA GLN A 123 -13.61 18.73 -45.05
C GLN A 123 -12.83 17.58 -44.40
N TYR A 124 -12.07 16.81 -45.19
CA TYR A 124 -11.18 15.77 -44.65
C TYR A 124 -10.07 16.38 -43.80
N ARG A 125 -9.42 17.41 -44.32
CA ARG A 125 -8.35 18.11 -43.62
C ARG A 125 -8.85 18.71 -42.30
N LYS A 126 -10.06 19.30 -42.30
CA LYS A 126 -10.70 19.83 -41.10
C LYS A 126 -11.03 18.73 -40.08
N ALA A 127 -11.52 17.58 -40.52
CA ALA A 127 -11.79 16.44 -39.64
C ALA A 127 -10.50 15.86 -39.02
N VAL A 128 -9.41 15.74 -39.79
CA VAL A 128 -8.11 15.28 -39.29
C VAL A 128 -7.50 16.26 -38.31
N TYR A 129 -7.46 17.56 -38.66
CA TYR A 129 -6.94 18.56 -37.74
C TYR A 129 -7.77 18.60 -36.47
N SER A 130 -9.10 18.53 -36.56
CA SER A 130 -9.97 18.46 -35.38
C SER A 130 -9.70 17.20 -34.54
N ALA A 131 -9.53 16.04 -35.16
CA ALA A 131 -9.21 14.80 -34.45
C ALA A 131 -7.80 14.82 -33.80
N LEU A 132 -6.79 15.36 -34.50
CA LEU A 132 -5.44 15.57 -33.96
C LEU A 132 -5.43 16.56 -32.81
N TRP A 133 -6.21 17.63 -32.90
CA TRP A 133 -6.36 18.60 -31.82
C TRP A 133 -7.01 17.96 -30.59
N VAL A 134 -8.04 17.13 -30.78
CA VAL A 134 -8.65 16.36 -29.68
C VAL A 134 -7.65 15.35 -29.10
N GLN A 135 -6.85 14.68 -29.93
CA GLN A 135 -5.82 13.74 -29.48
C GLN A 135 -4.69 14.43 -28.71
N LEU A 136 -4.22 15.59 -29.19
CA LEU A 136 -3.17 16.37 -28.53
C LEU A 136 -3.67 16.97 -27.21
N ALA A 137 -4.91 17.47 -27.19
CA ALA A 137 -5.57 17.95 -25.97
C ALA A 137 -5.73 16.82 -24.94
N LEU A 138 -6.16 15.63 -25.38
CA LEU A 138 -6.23 14.46 -24.50
C LEU A 138 -4.85 14.07 -23.96
N LEU A 139 -3.82 14.00 -24.82
CA LEU A 139 -2.47 13.69 -24.37
C LEU A 139 -1.97 14.70 -23.34
N ALA A 140 -2.15 15.99 -23.60
CA ALA A 140 -1.79 17.07 -22.68
C ALA A 140 -2.56 16.97 -21.34
N CYS A 141 -3.84 16.63 -21.36
CA CYS A 141 -4.65 16.42 -20.15
C CYS A 141 -4.24 15.17 -19.35
N TYR A 142 -3.63 14.17 -19.97
CA TYR A 142 -3.16 12.95 -19.29
C TYR A 142 -1.73 13.06 -18.74
N VAL A 143 -0.92 14.02 -19.20
CA VAL A 143 0.42 14.26 -18.64
C VAL A 143 0.36 14.61 -17.13
N PRO A 144 -0.52 15.51 -16.65
CA PRO A 144 -0.71 15.76 -15.22
C PRO A 144 -1.05 14.51 -14.42
N VAL A 145 -1.96 13.66 -14.92
CA VAL A 145 -2.34 12.39 -14.29
C VAL A 145 -1.15 11.43 -14.19
N SER A 146 -0.26 11.46 -15.19
CA SER A 146 0.96 10.65 -15.22
C SER A 146 1.98 11.12 -14.19
N VAL A 147 2.15 12.43 -14.05
CA VAL A 147 3.04 13.06 -13.07
C VAL A 147 2.51 12.84 -11.65
N GLU A 148 1.20 13.02 -11.44
CA GLU A 148 0.54 12.71 -10.17
C GLU A 148 0.73 11.24 -9.78
N ALA A 149 0.60 10.30 -10.71
CA ALA A 149 0.84 8.88 -10.45
C ALA A 149 2.29 8.58 -10.03
N ILE A 150 3.29 9.27 -10.62
CA ILE A 150 4.70 9.10 -10.28
C ILE A 150 5.03 9.75 -8.92
N VAL A 151 4.51 10.96 -8.68
CA VAL A 151 4.70 11.68 -7.41
C VAL A 151 4.03 10.93 -6.25
N MET A 152 2.84 10.37 -6.48
CA MET A 152 2.15 9.51 -5.51
C MET A 152 2.89 8.18 -5.31
N ALA A 153 3.45 7.57 -6.37
CA ALA A 153 4.27 6.36 -6.23
C ALA A 153 5.55 6.63 -5.41
N HIS A 154 6.18 7.81 -5.57
CA HIS A 154 7.34 8.21 -4.76
C HIS A 154 6.95 8.49 -3.30
N ARG A 155 5.83 9.19 -3.07
CA ARG A 155 5.24 9.38 -1.74
C ARG A 155 4.93 8.05 -1.06
N GLN A 156 4.38 7.10 -1.81
CA GLN A 156 4.07 5.76 -1.33
C GLN A 156 5.32 4.94 -1.03
N ALA A 157 6.35 5.01 -1.87
CA ALA A 157 7.62 4.36 -1.60
C ALA A 157 8.21 4.89 -0.28
N ASN A 158 8.19 6.20 -0.07
CA ASN A 158 8.64 6.82 1.19
C ASN A 158 7.77 6.40 2.38
N LEU A 159 6.43 6.30 2.22
CA LEU A 159 5.54 5.75 3.24
C LEU A 159 5.81 4.26 3.52
N SER A 160 6.16 3.48 2.50
CA SER A 160 6.50 2.06 2.63
C SER A 160 7.82 1.89 3.38
N HIS A 161 8.84 2.71 3.06
CA HIS A 161 10.09 2.75 3.81
C HIS A 161 9.86 3.16 5.27
N LEU A 162 8.99 4.14 5.52
CA LEU A 162 8.61 4.57 6.86
C LEU A 162 7.88 3.46 7.63
N VAL A 163 6.93 2.76 7.00
CA VAL A 163 6.21 1.63 7.60
C VAL A 163 7.13 0.44 7.89
N VAL A 164 8.11 0.17 7.03
CA VAL A 164 9.14 -0.85 7.27
C VAL A 164 10.07 -0.44 8.41
N ALA A 165 10.51 0.82 8.44
CA ALA A 165 11.34 1.36 9.52
C ALA A 165 10.60 1.36 10.87
N LEU A 166 9.33 1.76 10.89
CA LEU A 166 8.44 1.65 12.06
C LEU A 166 8.24 0.19 12.47
N GLY A 167 8.14 -0.73 11.51
CA GLY A 167 8.08 -2.16 11.76
C GLY A 167 9.33 -2.68 12.48
N ILE A 168 10.52 -2.27 12.03
CA ILE A 168 11.81 -2.62 12.64
C ILE A 168 11.93 -1.99 14.04
N ALA A 169 11.58 -0.72 14.19
CA ALA A 169 11.60 -0.04 15.48
C ALA A 169 10.65 -0.70 16.48
N ASN A 170 9.45 -1.11 16.05
CA ASN A 170 8.50 -1.84 16.88
C ASN A 170 9.04 -3.23 17.28
N THR A 171 9.80 -3.91 16.40
CA THR A 171 10.50 -5.15 16.77
C THR A 171 11.49 -4.90 17.90
N ILE A 172 12.28 -3.82 17.81
CA ILE A 172 13.30 -3.47 18.82
C ILE A 172 12.63 -3.15 20.16
N VAL A 173 11.54 -2.39 20.15
CA VAL A 173 10.78 -2.05 21.37
C VAL A 173 10.14 -3.31 21.97
N ASN A 174 9.49 -4.17 21.17
CA ASN A 174 8.89 -5.41 21.67
C ASN A 174 9.94 -6.40 22.18
N LEU A 175 11.10 -6.47 21.54
CA LEU A 175 12.26 -7.23 22.03
C LEU A 175 12.69 -6.72 23.41
N ASN A 176 12.78 -5.40 23.59
CA ASN A 176 13.12 -4.78 24.86
C ASN A 176 12.11 -5.17 25.96
N SER A 177 10.81 -5.01 25.69
CA SER A 177 9.75 -5.37 26.65
C SER A 177 9.66 -6.88 26.92
N THR A 178 10.04 -7.74 25.96
CA THR A 178 10.10 -9.19 26.15
C THR A 178 11.22 -9.60 27.12
N LEU A 179 12.33 -8.84 27.15
CA LEU A 179 13.46 -9.13 28.04
C LEU A 179 13.16 -8.77 29.50
N ASN A 180 12.24 -7.83 29.77
CA ASN A 180 11.87 -7.39 31.12
C ASN A 180 11.44 -8.56 32.05
N PRO A 181 10.53 -9.48 31.64
CA PRO A 181 10.22 -10.70 32.38
C PRO A 181 11.41 -11.58 32.76
N PHE A 182 12.31 -11.80 31.81
CA PHE A 182 13.50 -12.62 32.04
C PHE A 182 14.46 -11.93 33.01
N LEU A 183 14.67 -10.62 32.83
CA LEU A 183 15.52 -9.81 33.70
C LEU A 183 14.99 -9.76 35.13
N TYR A 184 13.67 -9.69 35.34
CA TYR A 184 13.09 -9.69 36.69
C TYR A 184 13.19 -11.06 37.37
N CYS A 185 12.93 -12.13 36.63
CA CYS A 185 13.12 -13.49 37.15
C CYS A 185 14.60 -13.81 37.41
N TRP A 186 15.53 -13.16 36.71
CA TRP A 186 16.96 -13.29 36.94
C TRP A 186 17.44 -12.50 38.17
N LYS A 187 17.07 -11.22 38.26
CA LYS A 187 17.59 -10.29 39.26
C LYS A 187 16.93 -10.41 40.63
N ILE A 188 15.67 -10.85 40.70
CA ILE A 188 14.90 -10.90 41.97
C ILE A 188 14.40 -12.33 42.22
N SER A 189 14.96 -12.97 43.23
CA SER A 189 14.64 -14.35 43.63
C SER A 189 13.19 -14.53 44.08
N GLU A 190 12.60 -13.51 44.72
CA GLU A 190 11.20 -13.50 45.20
C GLU A 190 10.20 -13.48 44.05
N VAL A 191 10.43 -12.64 43.03
CA VAL A 191 9.61 -12.58 41.81
C VAL A 191 9.71 -13.90 41.05
N ARG A 192 10.91 -14.47 40.93
CA ARG A 192 11.11 -15.80 40.34
C ARG A 192 10.31 -16.90 41.05
N GLN A 193 10.31 -16.90 42.38
CA GLN A 193 9.56 -17.89 43.18
C GLN A 193 8.05 -17.71 43.00
N ALA A 194 7.55 -16.47 43.01
CA ALA A 194 6.15 -16.17 42.80
C ALA A 194 5.66 -16.51 41.38
N VAL A 195 6.48 -16.25 40.35
CA VAL A 195 6.21 -16.68 38.97
C VAL A 195 6.15 -18.20 38.89
N LYS A 196 7.11 -18.91 39.51
CA LYS A 196 7.10 -20.39 39.55
C LYS A 196 5.87 -20.95 40.28
N GLN A 197 5.44 -20.32 41.37
CA GLN A 197 4.20 -20.69 42.08
C GLN A 197 2.95 -20.39 41.25
N THR A 198 2.91 -19.27 40.53
CA THR A 198 1.78 -18.90 39.66
C THR A 198 1.65 -19.85 38.48
N ILE A 199 2.76 -20.19 37.83
CA ILE A 199 2.80 -21.21 36.76
C ILE A 199 2.40 -22.57 37.31
N ARG A 200 2.92 -22.97 38.49
CA ARG A 200 2.56 -24.24 39.12
C ARG A 200 1.07 -24.29 39.50
N GLN A 201 0.48 -23.21 40.01
CA GLN A 201 -0.96 -23.13 40.27
C GLN A 201 -1.78 -23.20 38.98
N ALA A 202 -1.36 -22.52 37.92
CA ALA A 202 -2.03 -22.57 36.62
C ALA A 202 -1.95 -23.96 35.96
N LEU A 203 -0.87 -24.71 36.19
CA LEU A 203 -0.68 -26.08 35.69
C LEU A 203 -1.29 -27.15 36.61
N CYS A 204 -1.34 -26.92 37.93
CA CYS A 204 -1.89 -27.86 38.92
C CYS A 204 -3.40 -27.71 39.12
N CYS A 205 -4.06 -26.72 38.52
CA CYS A 205 -5.50 -26.70 38.35
C CYS A 205 -5.88 -27.04 36.89
N PRO A 206 -5.77 -28.31 36.44
CA PRO A 206 -6.46 -28.74 35.25
C PRO A 206 -7.93 -28.95 35.64
N TRP A 207 -8.81 -28.04 35.22
CA TRP A 207 -10.26 -28.25 35.12
C TRP A 207 -11.01 -28.73 36.39
N THR A 208 -11.57 -27.76 37.12
CA THR A 208 -12.90 -27.85 37.75
C THR A 208 -13.60 -26.55 37.47
#